data_AF-A0A453GCD2-F1
#
_entry.id   AF-A0A453GCD2-F1
#
_cell.length_a   1.000
_cell.length_b   1.000
_cell.length_c   1.000
_cell.angle_alpha   90.00
_cell.angle_beta   90.00
_cell.angle_gamma   90.00
#
_symmetry.space_group_name_H-M   'P 1'
#
loop_
_entity.id
_entity.type
_entity.pdbx_description
1 polymer ?
#
loop_
_entity_poly.entity_id
_entity_poly.type
_entity_poly.pdbx_seq_one_letter_code
_entity_poly.pdbx_strand_id
1 'polypeptide(L)'
;GPMLSTRLKSKQKDFEERYDQIFNINNKIVSKELSVGRAALSSLLGGIGYFYGQSKIALPKGFSQKNGDKYIPYWPAALYTAVPSRSFFPRGFLWDEGFHQLVIWRWDAHISMDIIGHWLDLINADGWIPREQILGAEALSKVPEEFVLQYPSNGNPPTLFLALRDLASGIHAHQFSDEEAEKISTFLKRAYVRLNSWFQWFNSTQSGKYEGTFFWHGRDNMTTRELNPKTLTSGLDDYPRASHPNDEERHVDLRCWMLLATNCMRSIAGFLKMDSSLEKDYYKLSDQLSDFETLNKDALG
;
A
#
# COMPACT_ATOMS: atom_id res chain seq x y z
N GLY A 1 -11.63 31.56 24.89
CA GLY A 1 -12.84 32.37 25.21
C GLY A 1 -14.11 31.56 25.00
N PRO A 2 -15.28 32.03 25.48
CA PRO A 2 -16.53 31.26 25.52
C PRO A 2 -16.97 30.68 24.17
N MET A 3 -16.84 31.45 23.08
CA MET A 3 -17.19 31.00 21.73
C MET A 3 -16.39 29.76 21.28
N LEU A 4 -15.09 29.73 21.55
CA LEU A 4 -14.23 28.58 21.21
C LEU A 4 -14.64 27.34 22.00
N SER A 5 -14.91 27.50 23.30
CA SER A 5 -15.34 26.38 24.16
C SER A 5 -16.68 25.79 23.70
N THR A 6 -17.66 26.62 23.33
CA THR A 6 -18.93 26.15 22.78
C THR A 6 -18.73 25.40 21.47
N ARG A 7 -17.90 25.93 20.56
CA ARG A 7 -17.62 25.29 19.27
C ARG A 7 -16.88 23.96 19.42
N LEU A 8 -15.92 23.86 20.34
CA LEU A 8 -15.22 22.61 20.65
C LEU A 8 -16.18 21.55 21.18
N LYS A 9 -17.07 21.89 22.13
CA LYS A 9 -18.09 20.97 22.64
C LYS A 9 -19.04 20.48 21.55
N SER A 10 -19.48 21.39 20.67
CA SER A 10 -20.31 21.01 19.51
C SER A 10 -19.57 20.05 18.58
N LYS A 11 -18.32 20.35 18.21
CA LYS A 11 -17.55 19.50 17.29
C LYS A 11 -17.18 18.14 17.88
N GLN A 12 -16.91 18.08 19.19
CA GLN A 12 -16.73 16.82 19.89
C GLN A 12 -18.00 15.97 19.81
N LYS A 13 -19.17 16.56 20.09
CA LYS A 13 -20.45 15.87 19.99
C LYS A 13 -20.71 15.37 18.56
N ASP A 14 -20.52 16.21 17.55
CA ASP A 14 -20.67 15.82 16.13
C ASP A 14 -19.77 14.62 15.77
N PHE A 15 -18.53 14.61 16.26
CA PHE A 15 -17.58 13.51 16.03
C PHE A 15 -18.04 12.22 16.70
N GLU A 16 -18.43 12.28 17.97
CA GLU A 16 -18.87 11.10 18.73
C GLU A 16 -20.14 10.49 18.14
N GLU A 17 -21.10 11.31 17.71
CA GLU A 17 -22.33 10.86 17.05
C GLU A 17 -22.03 10.20 15.69
N ARG A 18 -21.17 10.81 14.86
CA ARG A 18 -20.76 10.22 13.58
C ARG A 18 -19.99 8.91 13.79
N TYR A 19 -19.12 8.84 14.80
CA TYR A 19 -18.38 7.62 15.13
C TYR A 19 -19.34 6.48 15.48
N ASP A 20 -20.32 6.73 16.34
CA ASP A 20 -21.27 5.71 16.76
C ASP A 20 -22.13 5.22 15.58
N GLN A 21 -22.54 6.12 14.67
CA GLN A 21 -23.28 5.76 13.46
C GLN A 21 -22.49 4.83 12.52
N ILE A 22 -21.19 5.05 12.39
CA ILE A 22 -20.33 4.30 11.44
C ILE A 22 -19.84 2.98 12.06
N PHE A 23 -19.38 3.02 13.32
CA PHE A 23 -18.62 1.92 13.91
C PHE A 23 -19.35 1.14 15.01
N ASN A 24 -20.45 1.66 15.58
CA ASN A 24 -21.25 0.95 16.59
C ASN A 24 -22.55 0.37 15.99
N ILE A 25 -22.44 -0.28 14.84
CA ILE A 25 -23.58 -0.86 14.13
C ILE A 25 -24.19 -1.95 15.04
N ASN A 26 -25.45 -1.72 15.46
CA ASN A 26 -26.26 -2.55 16.38
C ASN A 26 -26.10 -2.29 17.90
N ASN A 27 -25.42 -1.22 18.33
CA ASN A 27 -25.28 -0.87 19.77
C ASN A 27 -24.72 -2.00 20.65
N LYS A 28 -23.90 -2.90 20.07
CA LYS A 28 -23.35 -4.07 20.77
C LYS A 28 -22.03 -3.76 21.49
N ILE A 29 -21.42 -2.61 21.23
CA ILE A 29 -20.13 -2.21 21.80
C ILE A 29 -20.37 -1.50 23.13
N VAL A 30 -19.63 -1.89 24.19
CA VAL A 30 -19.76 -1.24 25.51
C VAL A 30 -19.00 0.09 25.58
N SER A 31 -19.38 0.96 26.51
CA SER A 31 -18.86 2.34 26.59
C SER A 31 -17.33 2.47 26.63
N LYS A 32 -16.63 1.57 27.33
CA LYS A 32 -15.17 1.55 27.41
C LYS A 32 -14.52 1.26 26.05
N GLU A 33 -15.09 0.33 25.28
CA GLU A 33 -14.59 -0.05 23.95
C GLU A 33 -14.79 1.09 22.93
N LEU A 34 -15.90 1.83 23.03
CA LEU A 34 -16.14 3.02 22.21
C LEU A 34 -15.04 4.08 22.41
N SER A 35 -14.61 4.31 23.66
CA SER A 35 -13.55 5.27 23.95
C SER A 35 -12.21 4.87 23.29
N VAL A 36 -11.88 3.57 23.29
CA VAL A 36 -10.67 3.03 22.65
C VAL A 36 -10.74 3.20 21.14
N GLY A 37 -11.87 2.83 20.52
CA GLY A 37 -12.03 2.94 19.07
C GLY A 37 -12.03 4.40 18.58
N ARG A 38 -12.67 5.31 19.32
CA ARG A 38 -12.60 6.77 19.05
C ARG A 38 -11.17 7.28 19.13
N ALA A 39 -10.41 6.86 20.15
CA ALA A 39 -9.00 7.23 20.30
C ALA A 39 -8.12 6.65 19.17
N ALA A 40 -8.37 5.41 18.75
CA ALA A 40 -7.67 4.76 17.64
C ALA A 40 -7.90 5.50 16.31
N LEU A 41 -9.17 5.78 15.96
CA LEU A 41 -9.50 6.55 14.77
C LEU A 41 -8.92 7.97 14.81
N SER A 42 -9.08 8.66 15.95
CA SER A 42 -8.55 10.03 16.11
C SER A 42 -7.03 10.06 15.96
N SER A 43 -6.33 9.06 16.48
CA SER A 43 -4.87 8.96 16.39
C SER A 43 -4.41 8.67 14.97
N LEU A 44 -5.13 7.80 14.24
CA LEU A 44 -4.87 7.51 12.83
C LEU A 44 -5.08 8.77 11.96
N LEU A 45 -6.23 9.43 12.09
CA LEU A 45 -6.53 10.66 11.34
C LEU A 45 -5.57 11.79 11.71
N GLY A 46 -5.22 11.92 12.99
CA GLY A 46 -4.23 12.89 13.48
C GLY A 46 -2.78 12.56 13.09
N GLY A 47 -2.54 11.39 12.49
CA GLY A 47 -1.27 11.00 11.89
C GLY A 47 -1.16 11.36 10.40
N ILE A 48 -2.25 11.77 9.76
CA ILE A 48 -2.23 12.20 8.36
C ILE A 48 -1.38 13.48 8.24
N GLY A 49 -0.42 13.46 7.31
CA GLY A 49 0.50 14.56 7.03
C GLY A 49 0.63 14.86 5.55
N TYR A 50 1.23 16.00 5.26
CA TYR A 50 1.61 16.42 3.90
C TYR A 50 3.13 16.58 3.84
N PHE A 51 3.76 15.87 2.92
CA PHE A 51 5.20 15.82 2.75
C PHE A 51 5.58 16.27 1.34
N TYR A 52 6.74 16.91 1.18
CA TYR A 52 7.23 17.35 -0.12
C TYR A 52 8.76 17.21 -0.20
N GLY A 53 9.26 16.65 -1.30
CA GLY A 53 10.69 16.47 -1.49
C GLY A 53 11.04 15.48 -2.59
N GLN A 54 12.25 14.95 -2.54
CA GLN A 54 12.81 14.02 -3.52
C GLN A 54 13.38 12.79 -2.81
N SER A 55 12.88 11.61 -3.15
CA SER A 55 13.46 10.34 -2.68
C SER A 55 14.82 10.10 -3.34
N LYS A 56 15.73 9.39 -2.64
CA LYS A 56 17.03 8.98 -3.19
C LYS A 56 16.91 7.57 -3.77
N ILE A 57 17.09 7.43 -5.08
CA ILE A 57 16.93 6.16 -5.78
C ILE A 57 18.30 5.58 -6.11
N ALA A 58 18.60 4.38 -5.63
CA ALA A 58 19.86 3.70 -5.84
C ALA A 58 20.12 3.45 -7.34
N LEU A 59 21.36 3.71 -7.76
CA LEU A 59 21.84 3.33 -9.08
C LEU A 59 22.16 1.82 -9.11
N PRO A 60 22.13 1.17 -10.30
CA PRO A 60 22.57 -0.21 -10.44
C PRO A 60 24.00 -0.41 -9.92
N LYS A 61 24.31 -1.63 -9.43
CA LYS A 61 25.64 -1.95 -8.90
C LYS A 61 26.72 -1.62 -9.94
N GLY A 62 27.78 -0.94 -9.50
CA GLY A 62 28.90 -0.51 -10.35
C GLY A 62 28.72 0.87 -10.99
N PHE A 63 27.53 1.48 -10.91
CA PHE A 63 27.29 2.83 -11.41
C PHE A 63 27.41 3.87 -10.30
N SER A 64 27.94 5.04 -10.66
CA SER A 64 27.99 6.22 -9.80
C SER A 64 27.85 7.48 -10.64
N GLN A 65 27.34 8.54 -10.03
CA GLN A 65 27.34 9.87 -10.62
C GLN A 65 28.76 10.44 -10.67
N LYS A 66 28.96 11.52 -11.44
CA LYS A 66 30.25 12.22 -11.56
C LYS A 66 30.80 12.72 -10.22
N ASN A 67 29.92 13.02 -9.26
CA ASN A 67 30.29 13.46 -7.91
C ASN A 67 30.56 12.29 -6.95
N GLY A 68 30.47 11.03 -7.40
CA GLY A 68 30.66 9.83 -6.60
C GLY A 68 29.38 9.25 -5.99
N ASP A 69 28.24 9.91 -6.11
CA ASP A 69 26.98 9.43 -5.53
C ASP A 69 26.50 8.14 -6.19
N LYS A 70 26.01 7.19 -5.38
CA LYS A 70 25.43 5.91 -5.84
C LYS A 70 23.92 5.98 -6.01
N TYR A 71 23.35 7.17 -6.11
CA TYR A 71 21.91 7.37 -6.24
C TYR A 71 21.60 8.53 -7.18
N ILE A 72 20.36 8.62 -7.64
CA ILE A 72 19.80 9.79 -8.31
C ILE A 72 18.62 10.32 -7.48
N PRO A 73 18.42 11.66 -7.41
CA PRO A 73 17.21 12.20 -6.83
C PRO A 73 16.03 11.87 -7.75
N TYR A 74 14.93 11.41 -7.16
CA TYR A 74 13.65 11.31 -7.86
C TYR A 74 13.07 12.70 -8.16
N TRP A 75 11.98 12.78 -8.93
CA TRP A 75 11.35 14.09 -9.17
C TRP A 75 10.77 14.66 -7.87
N PRO A 76 10.75 16.00 -7.69
CA PRO A 76 10.07 16.61 -6.56
C PRO A 76 8.59 16.24 -6.57
N ALA A 77 8.11 15.64 -5.49
CA ALA A 77 6.73 15.18 -5.37
C ALA A 77 6.15 15.50 -4.00
N ALA A 78 4.84 15.67 -3.97
CA ALA A 78 4.06 15.77 -2.75
C ALA A 78 3.48 14.41 -2.37
N LEU A 79 3.29 14.19 -1.08
CA LEU A 79 2.58 13.03 -0.55
C LEU A 79 1.68 13.45 0.61
N TYR A 80 0.37 13.32 0.42
CA TYR A 80 -0.63 13.40 1.48
C TYR A 80 -0.96 11.97 1.94
N THR A 81 -0.63 11.61 3.19
CA THR A 81 -0.68 10.20 3.64
C THR A 81 -0.81 10.08 5.16
N ALA A 82 -1.38 8.98 5.64
CA ALA A 82 -1.22 8.57 7.03
C ALA A 82 0.22 8.08 7.30
N VAL A 83 0.61 8.04 8.58
CA VAL A 83 1.93 7.55 9.01
C VAL A 83 1.78 6.46 10.07
N PRO A 84 2.63 5.42 10.08
CA PRO A 84 2.51 4.32 11.04
C PRO A 84 2.69 4.77 12.50
N SER A 85 3.59 5.72 12.73
CA SER A 85 3.84 6.29 14.05
C SER A 85 4.38 7.70 13.94
N ARG A 86 3.70 8.66 14.56
CA ARG A 86 4.15 10.07 14.61
C ARG A 86 5.53 10.25 15.28
N SER A 87 5.93 9.31 16.14
CA SER A 87 7.19 9.42 16.91
C SER A 87 8.36 8.71 16.22
N PHE A 88 8.13 7.53 15.66
CA PHE A 88 9.19 6.68 15.09
C PHE A 88 9.22 6.68 13.56
N PHE A 89 8.04 6.77 12.94
CA PHE A 89 7.85 6.62 11.51
C PHE A 89 7.00 7.77 10.93
N PRO A 90 7.39 9.05 11.07
CA PRO A 90 6.58 10.19 10.63
C PRO A 90 6.69 10.42 9.11
N ARG A 91 6.41 9.40 8.31
CA ARG A 91 6.54 9.38 6.85
C ARG A 91 5.69 8.28 6.23
N GLY A 92 5.50 8.33 4.92
CA GLY A 92 4.71 7.34 4.18
C GLY A 92 5.43 6.00 4.03
N PHE A 93 4.71 4.91 4.33
CA PHE A 93 5.13 3.54 4.04
C PHE A 93 4.07 2.85 3.18
N LEU A 94 4.49 2.34 2.02
CA LEU A 94 3.58 1.90 0.97
C LEU A 94 2.65 0.78 1.43
N TRP A 95 3.19 -0.25 2.09
CA TRP A 95 2.39 -1.38 2.54
C TRP A 95 1.54 -1.08 3.79
N ASP A 96 2.00 -0.22 4.72
CA ASP A 96 1.21 0.24 5.86
C ASP A 96 -0.05 0.99 5.39
N GLU A 97 0.09 1.79 4.32
CA GLU A 97 -0.98 2.69 3.90
C GLU A 97 -2.26 1.95 3.49
N GLY A 98 -2.16 0.79 2.84
CA GLY A 98 -3.34 -0.01 2.52
C GLY A 98 -4.16 -0.39 3.77
N PHE A 99 -3.50 -0.68 4.89
CA PHE A 99 -4.18 -0.98 6.16
C PHE A 99 -4.75 0.27 6.82
N HIS A 100 -4.06 1.41 6.75
CA HIS A 100 -4.62 2.71 7.17
C HIS A 100 -5.93 2.99 6.42
N GLN A 101 -5.92 2.78 5.11
CA GLN A 101 -7.05 3.10 4.25
C GLN A 101 -8.27 2.22 4.53
N LEU A 102 -8.10 0.95 4.94
CA LEU A 102 -9.22 0.12 5.40
C LEU A 102 -10.01 0.77 6.54
N VAL A 103 -9.39 1.59 7.39
CA VAL A 103 -10.13 2.32 8.44
C VAL A 103 -10.60 3.69 7.95
N ILE A 104 -9.72 4.43 7.25
CA ILE A 104 -10.00 5.81 6.84
C ILE A 104 -11.18 5.88 5.88
N TRP A 105 -11.29 4.99 4.89
CA TRP A 105 -12.38 5.07 3.91
C TRP A 105 -13.77 4.90 4.56
N ARG A 106 -13.87 4.10 5.62
CA ARG A 106 -15.12 3.88 6.38
C ARG A 106 -15.54 5.15 7.13
N TRP A 107 -14.57 5.96 7.56
CA TRP A 107 -14.84 7.27 8.12
C TRP A 107 -15.16 8.29 7.04
N ASP A 108 -14.29 8.41 6.02
CA ASP A 108 -14.37 9.40 4.96
C ASP A 108 -13.70 8.92 3.67
N ALA A 109 -14.51 8.52 2.69
CA ALA A 109 -14.03 8.00 1.41
C ALA A 109 -13.24 9.04 0.60
N HIS A 110 -13.53 10.34 0.76
CA HIS A 110 -12.82 11.40 0.05
C HIS A 110 -11.38 11.55 0.51
N ILE A 111 -11.16 11.55 1.83
CA ILE A 111 -9.79 11.54 2.39
C ILE A 111 -9.03 10.32 1.87
N SER A 112 -9.68 9.16 1.83
CA SER A 112 -9.04 7.93 1.35
C SER A 112 -8.63 8.01 -0.12
N MET A 113 -9.53 8.46 -0.98
CA MET A 113 -9.25 8.62 -2.41
C MET A 113 -8.14 9.63 -2.68
N ASP A 114 -8.08 10.72 -1.91
CA ASP A 114 -7.02 11.74 -2.05
C ASP A 114 -5.65 11.19 -1.66
N ILE A 115 -5.57 10.46 -0.56
CA ILE A 115 -4.34 9.78 -0.12
C ILE A 115 -3.88 8.74 -1.16
N ILE A 116 -4.78 7.86 -1.60
CA ILE A 116 -4.45 6.84 -2.61
C ILE A 116 -4.01 7.53 -3.91
N GLY A 117 -4.67 8.62 -4.31
CA GLY A 117 -4.28 9.42 -5.46
C GLY A 117 -2.83 9.92 -5.38
N HIS A 118 -2.44 10.51 -4.25
CA HIS A 118 -1.07 10.95 -4.02
C HIS A 118 -0.06 9.80 -4.10
N TRP A 119 -0.38 8.61 -3.57
CA TRP A 119 0.49 7.44 -3.71
C TRP A 119 0.64 6.99 -5.17
N LEU A 120 -0.45 6.99 -5.93
CA LEU A 120 -0.41 6.61 -7.36
C LEU A 120 0.33 7.65 -8.22
N ASP A 121 0.39 8.91 -7.80
CA ASP A 121 1.19 9.94 -8.46
C ASP A 121 2.71 9.75 -8.30
N LEU A 122 3.15 8.88 -7.37
CA LEU A 122 4.56 8.51 -7.17
C LEU A 122 5.04 7.36 -8.06
N ILE A 123 4.15 6.76 -8.85
CA ILE A 123 4.49 5.72 -9.83
C ILE A 123 5.38 6.32 -10.94
N ASN A 124 6.56 5.75 -11.18
CA ASN A 124 7.40 6.15 -12.33
C ASN A 124 6.96 5.52 -13.65
N ALA A 125 7.70 5.87 -14.70
CA ALA A 125 7.54 5.32 -16.04
C ALA A 125 7.60 3.78 -16.10
N ASP A 126 8.32 3.13 -15.17
CA ASP A 126 8.42 1.68 -15.11
C ASP A 126 7.27 1.02 -14.32
N GLY A 127 6.43 1.81 -13.63
CA GLY A 127 5.37 1.32 -12.77
C GLY A 127 5.77 1.13 -11.30
N TRP A 128 6.95 1.56 -10.87
CA TRP A 128 7.46 1.38 -9.51
C TRP A 128 7.13 2.55 -8.56
N ILE A 129 6.93 2.23 -7.29
CA ILE A 129 6.77 3.19 -6.17
C ILE A 129 7.79 2.84 -5.09
N PRO A 130 8.60 3.81 -4.60
CA PRO A 130 9.46 3.57 -3.45
C PRO A 130 8.65 3.16 -2.21
N ARG A 131 9.08 2.10 -1.51
CA ARG A 131 8.35 1.55 -0.36
C ARG A 131 8.27 2.51 0.83
N GLU A 132 9.26 3.38 0.99
CA GLU A 132 9.38 4.31 2.10
C GLU A 132 9.64 5.73 1.55
N GLN A 133 8.73 6.66 1.85
CA GLN A 133 8.71 7.99 1.25
C GLN A 133 9.38 9.00 2.17
N ILE A 134 10.69 9.17 1.99
CA ILE A 134 11.54 10.06 2.79
C ILE A 134 11.66 11.41 2.09
N LEU A 135 10.64 12.24 2.25
CA LEU A 135 10.48 13.48 1.51
C LEU A 135 10.81 14.70 2.40
N GLY A 136 11.92 15.37 2.10
CA GLY A 136 12.35 16.59 2.78
C GLY A 136 13.26 16.33 4.00
N ALA A 137 13.82 17.42 4.53
CA ALA A 137 14.85 17.36 5.58
C ALA A 137 14.31 16.81 6.92
N GLU A 138 13.05 17.11 7.26
CA GLU A 138 12.44 16.62 8.50
C GLU A 138 12.31 15.09 8.49
N ALA A 139 11.77 14.52 7.41
CA ALA A 139 11.67 13.07 7.24
C ALA A 139 13.07 12.42 7.27
N LEU A 140 14.03 12.99 6.53
CA LEU A 140 15.40 12.49 6.48
C LEU A 140 16.08 12.47 7.85
N SER A 141 15.83 13.47 8.70
CA SER A 141 16.41 13.56 10.05
C SER A 141 16.01 12.41 11.00
N LYS A 142 14.99 11.62 10.62
CA LYS A 142 14.44 10.51 11.41
C LYS A 142 14.79 9.13 10.83
N VAL A 143 15.65 9.06 9.81
CA VAL A 143 16.00 7.81 9.14
C VAL A 143 17.52 7.60 9.17
N PRO A 144 18.00 6.45 9.68
CA PRO A 144 19.40 6.06 9.55
C PRO A 144 19.83 6.02 8.07
N GLU A 145 21.06 6.43 7.78
CA GLU A 145 21.54 6.65 6.42
C GLU A 145 21.41 5.40 5.53
N GLU A 146 21.60 4.21 6.11
CA GLU A 146 21.51 2.93 5.42
C GLU A 146 20.10 2.60 4.86
N PHE A 147 19.04 3.21 5.39
CA PHE A 147 17.65 2.99 4.96
C PHE A 147 17.12 4.08 4.03
N VAL A 148 17.91 5.13 3.77
CA VAL A 148 17.46 6.26 2.94
C VAL A 148 17.36 5.85 1.47
N LEU A 149 18.31 5.07 0.97
CA LEU A 149 18.35 4.66 -0.43
C LEU A 149 17.23 3.66 -0.74
N GLN A 150 16.41 4.02 -1.74
CA GLN A 150 15.34 3.16 -2.25
C GLN A 150 15.82 2.44 -3.51
N TYR A 151 15.52 1.14 -3.63
CA TYR A 151 16.01 0.29 -4.71
C TYR A 151 14.87 -0.05 -5.69
N PRO A 152 14.97 0.33 -6.98
CA PRO A 152 13.92 0.06 -7.97
C PRO A 152 13.61 -1.41 -8.24
N SER A 153 14.48 -2.34 -7.87
CA SER A 153 14.22 -3.79 -7.93
C SER A 153 13.29 -4.27 -6.82
N ASN A 154 13.18 -3.50 -5.73
CA ASN A 154 12.54 -3.93 -4.50
C ASN A 154 11.05 -3.59 -4.52
N GLY A 155 10.20 -4.62 -4.41
CA GLY A 155 8.77 -4.46 -4.18
C GLY A 155 8.40 -4.31 -2.70
N ASN A 156 7.11 -4.16 -2.44
CA ASN A 156 6.50 -4.19 -1.11
C ASN A 156 5.04 -4.66 -1.22
N PRO A 157 4.43 -5.33 -0.23
CA PRO A 157 3.06 -5.83 -0.37
C PRO A 157 2.10 -4.76 -0.90
N PRO A 158 1.35 -5.02 -1.98
CA PRO A 158 0.57 -4.01 -2.66
C PRO A 158 -0.80 -3.83 -1.97
N THR A 159 -0.76 -3.51 -0.68
CA THR A 159 -1.92 -3.49 0.24
C THR A 159 -2.97 -2.43 -0.13
N LEU A 160 -2.63 -1.41 -0.91
CA LEU A 160 -3.61 -0.45 -1.44
C LEU A 160 -4.74 -1.14 -2.22
N PHE A 161 -4.47 -2.29 -2.86
CA PHE A 161 -5.51 -3.10 -3.51
C PHE A 161 -6.57 -3.64 -2.53
N LEU A 162 -6.27 -3.78 -1.23
CA LEU A 162 -7.26 -4.14 -0.21
C LEU A 162 -8.33 -3.05 -0.10
N ALA A 163 -7.91 -1.80 0.10
CA ALA A 163 -8.80 -0.67 0.24
C ALA A 163 -9.56 -0.37 -1.05
N LEU A 164 -8.91 -0.47 -2.21
CA LEU A 164 -9.55 -0.29 -3.52
C LEU A 164 -10.62 -1.35 -3.80
N ARG A 165 -10.35 -2.61 -3.43
CA ARG A 165 -11.34 -3.69 -3.52
C ARG A 165 -12.52 -3.44 -2.59
N ASP A 166 -12.28 -3.00 -1.36
CA ASP A 166 -13.34 -2.67 -0.39
C ASP A 166 -14.23 -1.52 -0.92
N LEU A 167 -13.63 -0.45 -1.46
CA LEU A 167 -14.37 0.65 -2.09
C LEU A 167 -15.23 0.18 -3.27
N ALA A 168 -14.67 -0.61 -4.18
CA ALA A 168 -15.42 -1.17 -5.31
C ALA A 168 -16.58 -2.08 -4.84
N SER A 169 -16.33 -2.91 -3.83
CA SER A 169 -17.35 -3.81 -3.25
C SER A 169 -18.45 -3.04 -2.52
N GLY A 170 -18.10 -1.95 -1.83
CA GLY A 170 -19.06 -1.08 -1.14
C GLY A 170 -20.06 -0.42 -2.08
N ILE A 171 -19.65 -0.10 -3.32
CA ILE A 171 -20.58 0.39 -4.35
C ILE A 171 -21.62 -0.69 -4.69
N HIS A 172 -21.20 -1.93 -4.93
CA HIS A 172 -22.11 -3.04 -5.21
C HIS A 172 -23.05 -3.39 -4.05
N ALA A 173 -22.56 -3.23 -2.82
CA ALA A 173 -23.34 -3.45 -1.62
C ALA A 173 -24.24 -2.24 -1.25
N HIS A 174 -24.32 -1.21 -2.09
CA HIS A 174 -25.09 0.01 -1.85
C HIS A 174 -24.75 0.69 -0.51
N GLN A 175 -23.47 0.69 -0.14
CA GLN A 175 -22.96 1.31 1.10
C GLN A 175 -22.74 2.82 0.98
N PHE A 176 -22.85 3.37 -0.24
CA PHE A 176 -22.63 4.78 -0.55
C PHE A 176 -23.90 5.41 -1.09
N SER A 177 -24.06 6.72 -0.89
CA SER A 177 -25.06 7.49 -1.65
C SER A 177 -24.74 7.47 -3.15
N ASP A 178 -25.73 7.74 -4.01
CA ASP A 178 -25.52 7.79 -5.47
C ASP A 178 -24.42 8.78 -5.87
N GLU A 179 -24.34 9.92 -5.18
CA GLU A 179 -23.30 10.93 -5.42
C GLU A 179 -21.90 10.42 -5.04
N GLU A 180 -21.76 9.77 -3.88
CA GLU A 180 -20.49 9.19 -3.44
C GLU A 180 -20.06 8.03 -4.35
N ALA A 181 -20.98 7.16 -4.72
CA ALA A 181 -20.72 6.05 -5.64
C ALA A 181 -20.20 6.54 -6.99
N GLU A 182 -20.78 7.62 -7.55
CA GLU A 182 -20.30 8.22 -8.80
C GLU A 182 -18.89 8.79 -8.68
N LYS A 183 -18.58 9.46 -7.56
CA LYS A 183 -17.23 9.99 -7.30
C LYS A 183 -16.19 8.89 -7.15
N ILE A 184 -16.51 7.83 -6.41
CA ILE A 184 -15.64 6.65 -6.26
C ILE A 184 -15.44 5.97 -7.61
N SER A 185 -16.51 5.82 -8.40
CA SER A 185 -16.44 5.24 -9.75
C SER A 185 -15.51 6.03 -10.67
N THR A 186 -15.66 7.36 -10.66
CA THR A 186 -14.80 8.27 -11.42
C THR A 186 -13.34 8.18 -10.97
N PHE A 187 -13.10 8.11 -9.66
CA PHE A 187 -11.77 7.92 -9.10
C PHE A 187 -11.15 6.59 -9.55
N LEU A 188 -11.86 5.47 -9.37
CA LEU A 188 -11.39 4.14 -9.75
C LEU A 188 -11.06 4.07 -11.24
N LYS A 189 -11.88 4.69 -12.11
CA LYS A 189 -11.62 4.77 -13.55
C LYS A 189 -10.32 5.48 -13.88
N ARG A 190 -10.00 6.57 -13.19
CA ARG A 190 -8.74 7.32 -13.37
C ARG A 190 -7.56 6.55 -12.79
N ALA A 191 -7.73 5.98 -11.59
CA ALA A 191 -6.71 5.21 -10.90
C ALA A 191 -6.33 3.93 -11.67
N TYR A 192 -7.26 3.31 -12.38
CA TYR A 192 -7.06 2.03 -13.07
C TYR A 192 -5.84 1.99 -13.99
N VAL A 193 -5.54 3.08 -14.71
CA VAL A 193 -4.36 3.17 -15.60
C VAL A 193 -3.05 3.07 -14.81
N ARG A 194 -2.97 3.79 -13.69
CA ARG A 194 -1.81 3.80 -12.80
C ARG A 194 -1.70 2.47 -12.05
N LEU A 195 -2.81 1.93 -11.56
CA LEU A 195 -2.89 0.62 -10.92
C LEU A 195 -2.44 -0.50 -11.86
N ASN A 196 -2.83 -0.46 -13.13
CA ASN A 196 -2.36 -1.38 -14.15
C ASN A 196 -0.84 -1.28 -14.32
N SER A 197 -0.28 -0.07 -14.39
CA SER A 197 1.17 0.12 -14.51
C SER A 197 1.92 -0.46 -13.30
N TRP A 198 1.40 -0.23 -12.09
CA TRP A 198 1.97 -0.79 -10.86
C TRP A 198 1.86 -2.30 -10.77
N PHE A 199 0.72 -2.86 -11.17
CA PHE A 199 0.51 -4.30 -11.26
C PHE A 199 1.50 -4.94 -12.25
N GLN A 200 1.65 -4.38 -13.44
CA GLN A 200 2.54 -4.92 -14.47
C GLN A 200 4.01 -4.85 -14.04
N TRP A 201 4.40 -3.81 -13.31
CA TRP A 201 5.72 -3.75 -12.68
C TRP A 201 5.94 -4.91 -11.72
N PHE A 202 5.00 -5.20 -10.82
CA PHE A 202 5.08 -6.38 -9.94
C PHE A 202 5.17 -7.69 -10.72
N ASN A 203 4.25 -7.87 -11.67
CA ASN A 203 4.11 -9.11 -12.43
C ASN A 203 5.35 -9.43 -13.28
N SER A 204 6.03 -8.39 -13.77
CA SER A 204 7.26 -8.55 -14.55
C SER A 204 8.51 -8.65 -13.66
N THR A 205 8.71 -7.70 -12.75
CA THR A 205 9.98 -7.57 -12.01
C THR A 205 10.11 -8.53 -10.84
N GLN A 206 8.99 -8.97 -10.26
CA GLN A 206 9.00 -9.90 -9.13
C GLN A 206 8.65 -11.33 -9.56
N SER A 207 8.70 -11.63 -10.86
CA SER A 207 8.53 -12.99 -11.38
C SER A 207 9.65 -13.91 -10.89
N GLY A 208 9.28 -15.13 -10.51
CA GLY A 208 10.23 -16.17 -10.16
C GLY A 208 10.74 -16.91 -11.40
N LYS A 209 11.67 -17.86 -11.19
CA LYS A 209 12.27 -18.64 -12.28
C LYS A 209 11.26 -19.52 -13.05
N TYR A 210 10.22 -19.96 -12.36
CA TYR A 210 9.18 -20.83 -12.93
C TYR A 210 7.90 -20.04 -13.20
N GLU A 211 7.17 -20.43 -14.24
CA GLU A 211 5.89 -19.80 -14.60
C GLU A 211 4.92 -19.83 -13.40
N GLY A 212 4.25 -18.71 -13.12
CA GLY A 212 3.29 -18.60 -12.02
C GLY A 212 3.92 -18.44 -10.62
N THR A 213 5.25 -18.43 -10.52
CA THR A 213 5.98 -18.21 -9.26
C THR A 213 6.49 -16.79 -9.15
N PHE A 214 6.75 -16.34 -7.92
CA PHE A 214 7.21 -14.99 -7.62
C PHE A 214 8.34 -14.98 -6.60
N PHE A 215 9.17 -13.94 -6.66
CA PHE A 215 10.41 -13.80 -5.92
C PHE A 215 10.55 -12.39 -5.34
N TRP A 216 11.05 -12.30 -4.11
CA TRP A 216 11.28 -11.04 -3.41
C TRP A 216 12.75 -10.69 -3.54
N HIS A 217 13.06 -9.56 -4.18
CA HIS A 217 14.42 -9.06 -4.27
C HIS A 217 14.93 -8.52 -2.93
N GLY A 218 16.26 -8.42 -2.81
CA GLY A 218 16.92 -7.68 -1.72
C GLY A 218 17.37 -8.50 -0.51
N ARG A 219 17.23 -9.83 -0.51
CA ARG A 219 17.83 -10.69 0.52
C ARG A 219 19.35 -10.74 0.39
N ASP A 220 20.05 -10.76 1.51
CA ASP A 220 21.52 -10.85 1.56
C ASP A 220 21.97 -12.31 1.74
N ASN A 221 22.42 -12.96 0.67
CA ASN A 221 22.90 -14.34 0.73
C ASN A 221 24.33 -14.51 1.28
N MET A 222 25.02 -13.41 1.58
CA MET A 222 26.39 -13.42 2.10
C MET A 222 26.48 -12.93 3.56
N THR A 223 25.36 -12.60 4.19
CA THR A 223 25.37 -12.08 5.56
C THR A 223 25.94 -13.10 6.54
N THR A 224 26.86 -12.66 7.37
CA THR A 224 27.36 -13.41 8.55
C THR A 224 26.85 -12.82 9.85
N ARG A 225 25.92 -11.85 9.78
CA ARG A 225 25.37 -11.12 10.93
C ARG A 225 24.02 -11.66 11.39
N GLU A 226 23.35 -12.43 10.54
CA GLU A 226 21.97 -12.89 10.74
C GLU A 226 21.92 -14.43 10.66
N LEU A 227 21.12 -15.05 11.52
CA LEU A 227 20.89 -16.51 11.49
C LEU A 227 20.14 -16.94 10.22
N ASN A 228 19.19 -16.12 9.78
CA ASN A 228 18.45 -16.26 8.53
C ASN A 228 18.43 -14.90 7.83
N PRO A 229 18.80 -14.79 6.55
CA PRO A 229 18.81 -13.51 5.86
C PRO A 229 17.43 -12.86 5.79
N LYS A 230 17.32 -11.60 6.19
CA LYS A 230 16.06 -10.85 6.19
C LYS A 230 15.46 -10.66 4.79
N THR A 231 14.15 -10.41 4.76
CA THR A 231 13.38 -10.08 3.55
C THR A 231 12.54 -8.82 3.76
N LEU A 232 13.21 -7.67 3.87
CA LEU A 232 12.59 -6.35 4.14
C LEU A 232 11.51 -5.97 3.11
N THR A 233 11.66 -6.44 1.87
CA THR A 233 10.72 -6.21 0.77
C THR A 233 9.37 -6.85 1.02
N SER A 234 9.30 -7.95 1.79
CA SER A 234 8.03 -8.59 2.12
C SER A 234 7.20 -7.87 3.18
N GLY A 235 7.79 -6.90 3.90
CA GLY A 235 7.20 -6.29 5.10
C GLY A 235 7.25 -7.18 6.36
N LEU A 236 7.70 -8.43 6.21
CA LEU A 236 7.94 -9.38 7.30
C LEU A 236 9.45 -9.61 7.43
N ASP A 237 10.15 -8.61 7.97
CA ASP A 237 11.60 -8.46 7.89
C ASP A 237 12.39 -9.73 8.26
N ASP A 238 12.08 -10.34 9.39
CA ASP A 238 12.80 -11.49 9.97
C ASP A 238 11.99 -12.80 9.98
N TYR A 239 10.87 -12.85 9.24
CA TYR A 239 10.12 -14.08 9.07
C TYR A 239 11.01 -15.12 8.36
N PRO A 240 11.22 -16.32 8.94
CA PRO A 240 12.22 -17.25 8.44
C PRO A 240 11.86 -17.73 7.04
N ARG A 241 12.83 -17.67 6.13
CA ARG A 241 12.75 -18.22 4.77
C ARG A 241 13.91 -19.20 4.54
N ALA A 242 14.18 -19.59 3.30
CA ALA A 242 15.34 -20.42 3.00
C ALA A 242 16.62 -19.79 3.55
N SER A 243 17.45 -20.61 4.18
CA SER A 243 18.64 -20.17 4.91
C SER A 243 19.80 -19.74 4.02
N HIS A 244 19.82 -20.23 2.77
CA HIS A 244 20.83 -19.92 1.77
C HIS A 244 20.15 -19.30 0.54
N PRO A 245 19.94 -17.98 0.53
CA PRO A 245 19.16 -17.36 -0.52
C PRO A 245 19.81 -17.49 -1.89
N ASN A 246 18.98 -17.83 -2.87
CA ASN A 246 19.35 -17.95 -4.28
C ASN A 246 18.15 -17.57 -5.17
N ASP A 247 18.36 -17.64 -6.48
CA ASP A 247 17.37 -17.29 -7.50
C ASP A 247 16.30 -18.38 -7.76
N GLU A 248 16.36 -19.51 -7.05
CA GLU A 248 15.35 -20.58 -7.10
C GLU A 248 14.22 -20.39 -6.08
N GLU A 249 14.31 -19.40 -5.18
CA GLU A 249 13.29 -19.20 -4.16
C GLU A 249 11.93 -18.85 -4.76
N ARG A 250 10.87 -19.39 -4.16
CA ARG A 250 9.47 -19.12 -4.51
C ARG A 250 8.75 -18.63 -3.27
N HIS A 251 8.21 -17.41 -3.33
CA HIS A 251 7.61 -16.76 -2.18
C HIS A 251 6.09 -16.80 -2.25
N VAL A 252 5.50 -17.69 -1.43
CA VAL A 252 4.05 -17.93 -1.38
C VAL A 252 3.26 -16.69 -0.99
N ASP A 253 3.78 -15.87 -0.09
CA ASP A 253 3.17 -14.61 0.32
C ASP A 253 3.03 -13.63 -0.85
N LEU A 254 4.08 -13.50 -1.67
CA LEU A 254 4.03 -12.66 -2.87
C LEU A 254 3.05 -13.21 -3.92
N ARG A 255 3.02 -14.53 -4.13
CA ARG A 255 2.03 -15.15 -5.03
C ARG A 255 0.59 -14.83 -4.58
N CYS A 256 0.32 -14.90 -3.27
CA CYS A 256 -0.98 -14.53 -2.71
C CYS A 256 -1.30 -13.04 -2.90
N TRP A 257 -0.32 -12.14 -2.73
CA TRP A 257 -0.49 -10.73 -3.04
C TRP A 257 -0.82 -10.47 -4.51
N MET A 258 -0.17 -11.19 -5.42
CA MET A 258 -0.45 -11.10 -6.86
C MET A 258 -1.84 -11.61 -7.22
N LEU A 259 -2.31 -12.68 -6.59
CA LEU A 259 -3.69 -13.13 -6.73
C LEU A 259 -4.68 -12.08 -6.22
N LEU A 260 -4.41 -11.46 -5.07
CA LEU A 260 -5.26 -10.41 -4.50
C LEU A 260 -5.33 -9.18 -5.40
N ALA A 261 -4.18 -8.71 -5.90
CA ALA A 261 -4.11 -7.57 -6.81
C ALA A 261 -4.81 -7.86 -8.14
N THR A 262 -4.61 -9.05 -8.72
CA THR A 262 -5.29 -9.51 -9.95
C THR A 262 -6.81 -9.50 -9.77
N ASN A 263 -7.31 -10.04 -8.66
CA ASN A 263 -8.74 -10.05 -8.35
C ASN A 263 -9.30 -8.63 -8.16
N CYS A 264 -8.54 -7.72 -7.55
CA CYS A 264 -8.94 -6.33 -7.42
C CYS A 264 -9.04 -5.65 -8.80
N MET A 265 -8.03 -5.80 -9.65
CA MET A 265 -8.04 -5.27 -11.02
C MET A 265 -9.24 -5.80 -11.81
N ARG A 266 -9.50 -7.11 -11.76
CA ARG A 266 -10.68 -7.74 -12.37
C ARG A 266 -11.99 -7.15 -11.85
N SER A 267 -12.12 -6.99 -10.53
CA SER A 267 -13.32 -6.42 -9.92
C SER A 267 -13.58 -4.98 -10.37
N ILE A 268 -12.54 -4.16 -10.44
CA ILE A 268 -12.65 -2.77 -10.90
C ILE A 268 -13.00 -2.74 -12.39
N ALA A 269 -12.36 -3.57 -13.22
CA ALA A 269 -12.64 -3.64 -14.66
C ALA A 269 -14.09 -4.03 -14.95
N GLY A 270 -14.59 -5.09 -14.28
CA GLY A 270 -15.97 -5.54 -14.42
C GLY A 270 -16.97 -4.48 -13.95
N PHE A 271 -16.68 -3.81 -12.84
CA PHE A 271 -17.50 -2.70 -12.34
C PHE A 271 -17.59 -1.54 -13.35
N LEU A 272 -16.45 -1.15 -13.92
CA LEU A 272 -16.36 -0.07 -14.90
C LEU A 272 -16.81 -0.50 -16.31
N LYS A 273 -17.26 -1.75 -16.48
CA LYS A 273 -17.66 -2.37 -17.75
C LYS A 273 -16.59 -2.18 -18.83
N MET A 274 -15.33 -2.38 -18.46
CA MET A 274 -14.19 -2.21 -19.35
C MET A 274 -14.01 -3.42 -20.27
N ASP A 275 -14.76 -3.47 -21.37
CA ASP A 275 -14.57 -4.50 -22.40
C ASP A 275 -13.22 -4.30 -23.11
N SER A 276 -12.18 -4.93 -22.57
CA SER A 276 -10.80 -4.76 -23.00
C SER A 276 -10.05 -6.10 -22.95
N SER A 277 -9.04 -6.26 -23.80
CA SER A 277 -8.14 -7.42 -23.74
C SER A 277 -7.49 -7.57 -22.36
N LEU A 278 -7.19 -6.45 -21.70
CA LEU A 278 -6.65 -6.38 -20.35
C LEU A 278 -7.54 -7.08 -19.32
N GLU A 279 -8.87 -6.91 -19.40
CA GLU A 279 -9.79 -7.60 -18.49
C GLU A 279 -9.64 -9.12 -18.62
N LYS A 280 -9.61 -9.63 -19.85
CA LYS A 280 -9.47 -11.07 -20.14
C LYS A 280 -8.14 -11.63 -19.62
N ASP A 281 -7.06 -10.85 -19.71
CA ASP A 281 -5.75 -11.23 -19.17
C ASP A 281 -5.79 -11.35 -17.64
N TYR A 282 -6.48 -10.44 -16.94
CA TYR A 282 -6.67 -10.53 -15.50
C TYR A 282 -7.54 -11.72 -15.07
N TYR A 283 -8.57 -12.09 -15.85
CA TYR A 283 -9.33 -13.33 -15.60
C TYR A 283 -8.43 -14.56 -15.71
N LYS A 284 -7.69 -14.69 -16.81
CA LYS A 284 -6.79 -15.83 -17.02
C LYS A 284 -5.75 -15.94 -15.92
N LEU A 285 -5.11 -14.83 -15.55
CA LEU A 285 -4.10 -14.81 -14.49
C LEU A 285 -4.71 -15.13 -13.12
N SER A 286 -5.93 -14.65 -12.84
CA SER A 286 -6.65 -14.99 -11.61
C SER A 286 -6.87 -16.50 -11.51
N ASP A 287 -7.34 -17.13 -12.60
CA ASP A 287 -7.62 -18.56 -12.63
C ASP A 287 -6.33 -19.35 -12.39
N GLN A 288 -5.24 -19.00 -13.09
CA GLN A 288 -3.91 -19.60 -12.91
C GLN A 288 -3.39 -19.46 -11.47
N LEU A 289 -3.48 -18.27 -10.87
CA LEU A 289 -2.97 -18.03 -9.52
C LEU A 289 -3.91 -18.61 -8.44
N SER A 290 -5.18 -18.85 -8.73
CA SER A 290 -6.12 -19.46 -7.77
C SER A 290 -6.08 -21.00 -7.78
N ASP A 291 -5.44 -21.61 -8.78
CA ASP A 291 -5.36 -23.06 -8.90
C ASP A 291 -4.52 -23.70 -7.77
N PHE A 292 -5.18 -24.52 -6.95
CA PHE A 292 -4.57 -25.18 -5.81
C PHE A 292 -3.61 -26.30 -6.20
N GLU A 293 -3.85 -26.99 -7.33
CA GLU A 293 -2.96 -28.06 -7.78
C GLU A 293 -1.59 -27.49 -8.17
N THR A 294 -1.57 -26.39 -8.92
CA THR A 294 -0.36 -25.65 -9.28
C THR A 294 0.33 -25.09 -8.03
N LEU A 295 -0.41 -24.46 -7.12
CA LEU A 295 0.15 -23.95 -5.86
C LEU A 295 0.84 -25.06 -5.04
N ASN A 296 0.23 -26.24 -4.94
CA ASN A 296 0.81 -27.36 -4.20
C ASN A 296 2.06 -27.92 -4.86
N LYS A 297 2.11 -27.97 -6.21
CA LYS A 297 3.33 -28.36 -6.95
C LYS A 297 4.47 -27.39 -6.70
N ASP A 298 4.18 -26.09 -6.69
CA ASP A 298 5.18 -25.04 -6.49
C ASP A 298 5.73 -25.02 -5.05
N ALA A 299 4.92 -25.39 -4.06
CA ALA A 299 5.31 -25.44 -2.65
C ALA A 299 6.11 -26.70 -2.26
N LEU A 300 5.99 -27.80 -3.02
CA LEU A 300 6.62 -29.10 -2.71
C LEU A 300 7.87 -29.40 -3.53
N GLY A 301 8.11 -28.67 -4.62
CA GLY A 301 9.36 -28.73 -5.38
C GLY A 301 10.46 -27.88 -4.78
#